data_AF-A0A2G9NC49-F1
#
_entry.id   AF-A0A2G9NC49-F1
#
_cell.length_a   1.000
_cell.length_b   1.000
_cell.length_c   1.000
_cell.angle_alpha   90.00
_cell.angle_beta   90.00
_cell.angle_gamma   90.00
#
_symmetry.space_group_name_H-M   'P 1'
#
loop_
_entity.id
_entity.type
_entity.pdbx_description
1 polymer ?
#
loop_
_entity_poly.entity_id
_entity_poly.type
_entity_poly.pdbx_seq_one_letter_code
_entity_poly.pdbx_strand_id
1 'polypeptide(L)'
;MTVTPSDNNYYSPVSRAESFTKGDFYSVLSPLEAVAVVSDVNQARDYRDRHLSYDYNQRFTPTRDGRINPFVKTHKSGVGVCGEFAVAFASLLKDDGYPSLVMGLIEDGLPERGGSYNYHWVFVYQENGLWGSLGTGSSDTFSAIFSSQEILARMIRRRCSENSEDGSFTNWGVFSLDDYSINFISPDSPKDLRAFVKVLPPMPNSFD
;
A
#
# COMPACT_ATOMS: atom_id res chain seq x y z
N MET A 1 -44.72 -3.88 -9.27
CA MET A 1 -43.89 -2.68 -9.04
C MET A 1 -42.45 -3.13 -9.11
N THR A 2 -41.78 -2.77 -10.19
CA THR A 2 -40.42 -3.18 -10.54
C THR A 2 -39.50 -2.02 -10.18
N VAL A 3 -38.56 -2.25 -9.26
CA VAL A 3 -37.54 -1.25 -8.88
C VAL A 3 -36.32 -1.51 -9.75
N THR A 4 -36.04 -0.60 -10.68
CA THR A 4 -34.75 -0.49 -11.36
C THR A 4 -33.83 0.39 -10.52
N PRO A 5 -32.63 -0.07 -10.13
CA PRO A 5 -31.56 0.82 -9.73
C PRO A 5 -30.75 1.20 -10.97
N SER A 6 -31.10 2.34 -11.57
CA SER A 6 -30.15 3.13 -12.34
C SER A 6 -29.48 4.09 -11.37
N ASP A 7 -28.16 3.96 -11.21
CA ASP A 7 -27.23 5.07 -10.98
C ASP A 7 -25.80 4.50 -10.90
N ASN A 8 -25.28 4.10 -12.07
CA ASN A 8 -23.85 3.92 -12.27
C ASN A 8 -23.21 5.31 -12.34
N ASN A 9 -22.76 5.82 -11.20
CA ASN A 9 -21.79 6.91 -11.17
C ASN A 9 -20.46 6.41 -11.75
N TYR A 10 -20.34 6.58 -13.07
CA TYR A 10 -19.07 6.50 -13.78
C TYR A 10 -18.07 7.45 -13.14
N TYR A 11 -16.99 6.89 -12.59
CA TYR A 11 -15.79 7.64 -12.27
C TYR A 11 -15.32 8.35 -13.54
N SER A 12 -15.46 9.67 -13.60
CA SER A 12 -14.68 10.47 -14.55
C SER A 12 -13.22 10.44 -14.09
N PRO A 13 -12.25 10.12 -14.97
CA PRO A 13 -10.85 10.30 -14.63
C PRO A 13 -10.64 11.78 -14.36
N VAL A 14 -10.22 12.10 -13.14
CA VAL A 14 -9.88 13.48 -12.76
C VAL A 14 -8.84 13.96 -13.76
N SER A 15 -9.26 14.92 -14.57
CA SER A 15 -8.41 15.67 -15.47
C SER A 15 -7.24 16.22 -14.65
N ARG A 16 -6.04 15.78 -15.03
CA ARG A 16 -4.73 16.20 -14.53
C ARG A 16 -4.72 17.71 -14.27
N ALA A 17 -4.86 18.08 -12.99
CA ALA A 17 -4.85 19.46 -12.57
C ALA A 17 -3.46 20.06 -12.84
N GLU A 18 -3.51 21.31 -13.27
CA GLU A 18 -2.43 22.11 -13.80
C GLU A 18 -1.43 22.60 -12.74
N SER A 19 -0.20 22.80 -13.20
CA SER A 19 0.81 23.74 -12.67
C SER A 19 1.40 23.49 -11.28
N PHE A 20 2.40 22.61 -11.23
CA PHE A 20 3.44 22.60 -10.19
C PHE A 20 4.23 23.92 -10.22
N THR A 21 4.02 24.80 -9.25
CA THR A 21 4.95 25.89 -8.94
C THR A 21 5.20 26.00 -7.43
N LYS A 22 6.48 26.15 -7.08
CA LYS A 22 7.14 26.03 -5.75
C LYS A 22 7.22 24.61 -5.21
N GLY A 23 8.46 24.18 -4.93
CA GLY A 23 8.83 22.82 -4.54
C GLY A 23 7.90 22.24 -3.46
N ASP A 24 7.52 20.99 -3.67
CA ASP A 24 6.72 20.25 -2.71
C ASP A 24 7.38 20.30 -1.32
N PHE A 25 6.60 20.69 -0.31
CA PHE A 25 7.05 20.91 1.06
C PHE A 25 7.79 19.69 1.63
N TYR A 26 7.34 18.49 1.30
CA TYR A 26 7.96 17.25 1.78
C TYR A 26 9.29 16.95 1.09
N SER A 27 9.48 17.41 -0.14
CA SER A 27 10.70 17.20 -0.93
C SER A 27 11.94 17.91 -0.37
N VAL A 28 11.78 18.88 0.53
CA VAL A 28 12.90 19.57 1.19
C VAL A 28 13.17 19.06 2.61
N LEU A 29 12.29 18.21 3.15
CA LEU A 29 12.50 17.61 4.46
C LEU A 29 13.53 16.48 4.36
N SER A 30 14.23 16.23 5.45
CA SER A 30 14.87 14.94 5.66
C SER A 30 13.82 13.86 5.98
N PRO A 31 14.16 12.56 5.81
CA PRO A 31 13.25 11.48 6.20
C PRO A 31 12.75 11.59 7.65
N LEU A 32 13.62 11.99 8.58
CA LEU A 32 13.27 12.14 9.99
C LEU A 32 12.33 13.32 10.23
N GLU A 33 12.54 14.45 9.54
CA GLU A 33 11.63 15.59 9.60
C GLU A 33 10.27 15.26 8.99
N ALA A 34 10.23 14.46 7.91
CA ALA A 34 8.97 14.01 7.32
C ALA A 34 8.16 13.15 8.31
N VAL A 35 8.80 12.23 9.03
CA VAL A 35 8.16 11.46 10.12
C VAL A 35 7.66 12.39 11.22
N ALA A 36 8.47 13.37 11.65
CA ALA A 36 8.07 14.30 12.71
C ALA A 36 6.90 15.23 12.34
N VAL A 37 6.61 15.42 11.05
CA VAL A 37 5.55 16.32 10.58
C VAL A 37 4.26 15.58 10.22
N VAL A 38 4.34 14.33 9.78
CA VAL A 38 3.18 13.53 9.38
C VAL A 38 2.68 12.73 10.58
N SER A 39 1.57 13.16 11.16
CA SER A 39 0.97 12.56 12.37
C SER A 39 -0.34 11.81 12.16
N ASP A 40 -0.94 11.90 10.97
CA ASP A 40 -2.23 11.25 10.69
C ASP A 40 -2.36 10.75 9.25
N VAL A 41 -3.36 9.91 9.02
CA VAL A 41 -3.62 9.27 7.72
C VAL A 41 -3.94 10.26 6.60
N ASN A 42 -4.46 11.45 6.91
CA ASN A 42 -4.73 12.48 5.89
C ASN A 42 -3.44 13.18 5.48
N GLN A 43 -2.57 13.49 6.44
CA GLN A 43 -1.24 14.03 6.16
C GLN A 43 -0.36 13.02 5.44
N ALA A 44 -0.46 11.74 5.76
CA ALA A 44 0.23 10.68 5.00
C ALA A 44 -0.27 10.62 3.54
N ARG A 45 -1.57 10.80 3.31
CA ARG A 45 -2.12 10.92 1.96
C ARG A 45 -1.61 12.17 1.23
N ASP A 46 -1.57 13.32 1.89
CA ASP A 46 -1.00 14.57 1.35
C ASP A 46 0.48 14.39 0.99
N TYR A 47 1.26 13.73 1.86
CA TYR A 47 2.65 13.35 1.60
C TYR A 47 2.76 12.55 0.30
N ARG A 48 1.95 11.51 0.10
CA ARG A 48 1.98 10.77 -1.17
C ARG A 48 1.67 11.68 -2.35
N ASP A 49 0.55 12.40 -2.28
CA ASP A 49 0.02 13.13 -3.43
C ASP A 49 0.96 14.26 -3.89
N ARG A 50 1.76 14.80 -2.98
CA ARG A 50 2.66 15.93 -3.27
C ARG A 50 4.11 15.52 -3.48
N HIS A 51 4.56 14.43 -2.86
CA HIS A 51 5.97 14.02 -2.86
C HIS A 51 6.27 12.75 -3.64
N LEU A 52 5.36 11.77 -3.63
CA LEU A 52 5.62 10.46 -4.22
C LEU A 52 5.05 10.36 -5.63
N SER A 53 5.84 9.78 -6.53
CA SER A 53 5.45 9.41 -7.88
C SER A 53 5.55 7.90 -8.07
N TYR A 54 4.55 7.33 -8.74
CA TYR A 54 4.51 5.88 -9.00
C TYR A 54 5.40 5.51 -10.18
N ASP A 55 6.34 4.59 -9.98
CA ASP A 55 7.22 4.09 -11.04
C ASP A 55 6.61 2.89 -11.79
N TYR A 56 5.96 3.17 -12.92
CA TYR A 56 5.41 2.12 -13.77
C TYR A 56 6.47 1.22 -14.42
N ASN A 57 7.71 1.69 -14.58
CA ASN A 57 8.78 0.92 -15.20
C ASN A 57 9.39 -0.10 -14.23
N GLN A 58 9.45 0.23 -12.94
CA GLN A 58 9.90 -0.70 -11.89
C GLN A 58 8.85 -1.70 -11.43
N ARG A 59 7.57 -1.56 -11.84
CA ARG A 59 6.50 -2.51 -11.50
C ARG A 59 6.85 -3.98 -11.83
N PHE A 60 7.61 -4.20 -12.89
CA PHE A 60 7.98 -5.54 -13.40
C PHE A 60 9.45 -5.90 -13.21
N THR A 61 10.26 -4.94 -12.74
CA THR A 61 11.67 -5.15 -12.44
C THR A 61 11.87 -4.78 -10.99
N PRO A 62 11.73 -5.75 -10.06
CA PRO A 62 12.10 -5.47 -8.69
C PRO A 62 13.57 -5.00 -8.67
N THR A 63 13.95 -4.31 -7.59
CA THR A 63 15.34 -3.93 -7.34
C THR A 63 16.29 -5.09 -7.64
N ARG A 64 17.58 -4.79 -7.88
CA ARG A 64 18.56 -5.80 -8.31
C ARG A 64 18.63 -7.03 -7.38
N ASP A 65 18.20 -6.90 -6.12
CA ASP A 65 18.11 -7.94 -5.10
C ASP A 65 16.67 -8.44 -4.81
N GLY A 66 15.66 -7.93 -5.51
CA GLY A 66 14.27 -8.38 -5.40
C GLY A 66 13.47 -7.73 -4.28
N ARG A 67 14.02 -6.75 -3.57
CA ARG A 67 13.48 -6.19 -2.32
C ARG A 67 12.83 -4.82 -2.49
N ILE A 68 11.81 -4.55 -1.69
CA ILE A 68 11.20 -3.22 -1.58
C ILE A 68 12.26 -2.25 -1.01
N ASN A 69 12.31 -1.03 -1.54
CA ASN A 69 13.23 -0.01 -1.02
C ASN A 69 12.79 0.48 0.38
N PRO A 70 13.73 0.75 1.29
CA PRO A 70 13.42 1.32 2.60
C PRO A 70 12.91 2.76 2.47
N PHE A 71 12.16 3.24 3.46
CA PHE A 71 11.55 4.58 3.47
C PHE A 71 12.54 5.70 3.17
N VAL A 72 13.72 5.70 3.78
CA VAL A 72 14.77 6.70 3.53
C VAL A 72 15.12 6.84 2.06
N LYS A 73 15.17 5.71 1.32
CA LYS A 73 15.50 5.72 -0.11
C LYS A 73 14.31 6.20 -0.92
N THR A 74 13.10 5.71 -0.62
CA THR A 74 11.85 6.12 -1.28
C THR A 74 11.57 7.61 -1.13
N HIS A 75 11.78 8.16 0.07
CA HIS A 75 11.64 9.59 0.35
C HIS A 75 12.65 10.41 -0.46
N LYS A 76 13.94 10.05 -0.40
CA LYS A 76 14.99 10.78 -1.14
C LYS A 76 14.80 10.75 -2.66
N SER A 77 14.24 9.67 -3.22
CA SER A 77 13.96 9.59 -4.65
C SER A 77 12.64 10.24 -5.06
N GLY A 78 11.67 10.37 -4.14
CA GLY A 78 10.29 10.74 -4.47
C GLY A 78 9.58 9.73 -5.38
N VAL A 79 10.13 8.53 -5.53
CA VAL A 79 9.70 7.54 -6.55
C VAL A 79 9.71 6.14 -5.95
N GLY A 80 8.64 5.36 -6.16
CA GLY A 80 8.52 3.97 -5.70
C GLY A 80 7.33 3.23 -6.33
N VAL A 81 7.10 1.98 -5.92
CA VAL A 81 5.90 1.20 -6.28
C VAL A 81 5.03 0.92 -5.03
N CYS A 82 4.01 0.07 -5.14
CA CYS A 82 3.02 -0.14 -4.07
C CYS A 82 3.65 -0.62 -2.75
N GLY A 83 4.70 -1.44 -2.83
CA GLY A 83 5.48 -1.88 -1.66
C GLY A 83 6.18 -0.72 -0.95
N GLU A 84 6.91 0.12 -1.70
CA GLU A 84 7.60 1.29 -1.14
C GLU A 84 6.62 2.30 -0.53
N PHE A 85 5.45 2.47 -1.13
CA PHE A 85 4.43 3.39 -0.60
C PHE A 85 3.89 2.86 0.73
N ALA A 86 3.57 1.56 0.81
CA ALA A 86 3.13 0.92 2.05
C ALA A 86 4.18 1.06 3.17
N VAL A 87 5.46 0.84 2.85
CA VAL A 87 6.58 1.02 3.79
C VAL A 87 6.74 2.48 4.21
N ALA A 88 6.58 3.43 3.28
CA ALA A 88 6.64 4.84 3.60
C ALA A 88 5.52 5.26 4.58
N PHE A 89 4.28 4.86 4.34
CA PHE A 89 3.17 5.17 5.25
C PHE A 89 3.36 4.56 6.63
N ALA A 90 3.78 3.29 6.70
CA ALA A 90 4.09 2.65 7.98
C ALA A 90 5.19 3.40 8.73
N SER A 91 6.23 3.87 8.03
CA SER A 91 7.33 4.61 8.64
C SER A 91 6.92 5.99 9.14
N LEU A 92 6.02 6.68 8.42
CA LEU A 92 5.52 7.99 8.79
C LEU A 92 4.60 7.94 10.01
N LEU A 93 3.74 6.91 10.12
CA LEU A 93 2.65 6.89 11.10
C LEU A 93 2.92 6.05 12.35
N LYS A 94 4.02 5.27 12.38
CA LYS A 94 4.30 4.33 13.48
C LYS A 94 4.33 4.97 14.87
N ASP A 95 4.84 6.20 14.95
CA ASP A 95 5.06 6.90 16.21
C ASP A 95 3.78 7.59 16.72
N ASP A 96 2.73 7.67 15.88
CA ASP A 96 1.44 8.32 16.17
C ASP A 96 0.33 7.31 16.49
N GLY A 97 0.69 6.15 17.02
CA GLY A 97 -0.26 5.13 17.50
C GLY A 97 -0.82 4.24 16.40
N TYR A 98 -0.27 4.29 15.19
CA TYR A 98 -0.62 3.37 14.12
C TYR A 98 0.45 2.26 14.00
N PRO A 99 0.15 1.00 14.34
CA PRO A 99 1.14 -0.08 14.20
C PRO A 99 1.64 -0.19 12.75
N SER A 100 2.92 -0.56 12.56
CA SER A 100 3.59 -0.67 11.25
C SER A 100 3.08 -1.85 10.41
N LEU A 101 1.78 -1.90 10.12
CA LEU A 101 1.13 -3.04 9.47
C LEU A 101 0.99 -2.81 7.97
N VAL A 102 1.36 -3.83 7.22
CA VAL A 102 1.19 -3.87 5.77
C VAL A 102 0.39 -5.09 5.36
N MET A 103 -0.52 -4.92 4.40
CA MET A 103 -1.26 -6.00 3.78
C MET A 103 -0.66 -6.30 2.42
N GLY A 104 -0.17 -7.52 2.24
CA GLY A 104 0.27 -8.06 0.96
C GLY A 104 -0.83 -8.90 0.32
N LEU A 105 -1.08 -8.70 -0.97
CA LEU A 105 -1.99 -9.48 -1.79
C LEU A 105 -1.20 -10.10 -2.95
N ILE A 106 -1.38 -11.39 -3.23
CA ILE A 106 -0.69 -12.11 -4.31
C ILE A 106 -1.64 -12.97 -5.12
N GLU A 107 -1.39 -13.01 -6.43
CA GLU A 107 -2.11 -13.87 -7.35
C GLU A 107 -1.77 -15.36 -7.14
N ASP A 108 -2.78 -16.24 -7.15
CA ASP A 108 -2.52 -17.69 -7.21
C ASP A 108 -1.94 -18.08 -8.56
N GLY A 109 -0.96 -18.98 -8.55
CA GLY A 109 -0.22 -19.36 -9.75
C GLY A 109 1.10 -18.60 -9.85
N LEU A 110 1.94 -18.77 -8.82
CA LEU A 110 3.34 -18.37 -8.86
C LEU A 110 3.99 -18.90 -10.15
N PRO A 111 4.73 -18.09 -10.92
CA PRO A 111 5.58 -18.65 -11.95
C PRO A 111 6.62 -19.52 -11.24
N GLU A 112 6.50 -20.84 -11.38
CA GLU A 112 7.39 -21.83 -10.75
C GLU A 112 8.87 -21.63 -11.11
N ARG A 113 9.20 -20.77 -12.08
CA ARG A 113 10.56 -20.41 -12.48
C ARG A 113 10.62 -18.98 -13.01
N GLY A 114 11.13 -18.04 -12.21
CA GLY A 114 11.69 -16.76 -12.68
C GLY A 114 10.73 -15.74 -13.31
N GLY A 115 9.43 -15.84 -13.06
CA GLY A 115 8.46 -14.82 -13.50
C GLY A 115 8.17 -13.77 -12.43
N SER A 116 7.67 -12.61 -12.85
CA SER A 116 7.17 -11.55 -11.98
C SER A 116 5.95 -12.05 -11.19
N TYR A 117 5.97 -11.92 -9.87
CA TYR A 117 4.75 -12.09 -9.07
C TYR A 117 3.83 -10.89 -9.33
N ASN A 118 2.57 -11.14 -9.67
CA ASN A 118 1.55 -10.11 -9.54
C ASN A 118 1.24 -9.99 -8.05
N TYR A 119 1.77 -8.95 -7.44
CA TYR A 119 1.56 -8.65 -6.02
C TYR A 119 1.09 -7.21 -5.85
N HIS A 120 0.43 -6.94 -4.74
CA HIS A 120 0.06 -5.59 -4.31
C HIS A 120 0.27 -5.43 -2.82
N TRP A 121 0.70 -4.25 -2.40
CA TRP A 121 0.88 -3.91 -1.00
C TRP A 121 0.14 -2.62 -0.67
N VAL A 122 -0.43 -2.59 0.53
CA VAL A 122 -0.97 -1.39 1.14
C VAL A 122 -0.55 -1.32 2.59
N PHE A 123 -0.44 -0.11 3.12
CA PHE A 123 -0.45 0.10 4.57
C PHE A 123 -1.87 -0.08 5.07
N VAL A 124 -2.05 -0.75 6.22
CA VAL A 124 -3.35 -0.91 6.87
C VAL A 124 -3.33 -0.33 8.26
N TYR A 125 -4.42 0.33 8.63
CA TYR A 125 -4.55 1.00 9.92
C TYR A 125 -5.89 0.69 10.58
N GLN A 126 -5.98 0.94 11.88
CA GLN A 126 -7.20 0.77 12.65
C GLN A 126 -7.55 2.07 13.39
N GLU A 127 -8.80 2.52 13.28
CA GLU A 127 -9.35 3.66 14.01
C GLU A 127 -10.71 3.27 14.58
N ASN A 128 -10.94 3.51 15.88
CA ASN A 128 -12.19 3.16 16.56
C ASN A 128 -12.63 1.69 16.35
N GLY A 129 -11.67 0.77 16.27
CA GLY A 129 -11.91 -0.66 16.05
C GLY A 129 -12.18 -1.05 14.59
N LEU A 130 -12.30 -0.09 13.67
CA LEU A 130 -12.51 -0.32 12.24
C LEU A 130 -11.18 -0.25 11.49
N TRP A 131 -11.11 -0.93 10.35
CA TRP A 131 -9.93 -1.03 9.50
C TRP A 131 -10.02 -0.12 8.28
N GLY A 132 -8.87 0.43 7.87
CA GLY A 132 -8.65 1.22 6.66
C GLY A 132 -7.30 0.90 5.99
N SER A 133 -7.04 1.51 4.85
CA SER A 133 -5.78 1.34 4.11
C SER A 133 -5.31 2.60 3.38
N LEU A 134 -3.99 2.70 3.17
CA LEU A 134 -3.34 3.66 2.29
C LEU A 134 -2.43 2.92 1.30
N GLY A 135 -2.50 3.28 0.02
CA GLY A 135 -1.71 2.69 -1.04
C GLY A 135 -1.48 3.65 -2.19
N THR A 136 -1.66 3.18 -3.42
CA THR A 136 -1.44 3.95 -4.66
C THR A 136 -2.70 4.67 -5.15
N GLY A 137 -3.60 5.05 -4.24
CA GLY A 137 -4.85 5.77 -4.55
C GLY A 137 -6.04 4.82 -4.72
N SER A 138 -6.02 3.88 -5.67
CA SER A 138 -7.15 2.97 -5.91
C SER A 138 -7.49 2.09 -4.70
N SER A 139 -6.49 1.78 -3.87
CA SER A 139 -6.64 0.96 -2.67
C SER A 139 -6.80 1.78 -1.38
N ASP A 140 -6.92 3.10 -1.47
CA ASP A 140 -7.08 3.95 -0.30
C ASP A 140 -8.48 3.86 0.29
N THR A 141 -8.55 3.98 1.61
CA THR A 141 -9.76 4.34 2.31
C THR A 141 -9.62 5.77 2.83
N PHE A 142 -10.67 6.57 2.68
CA PHE A 142 -10.69 7.94 3.24
C PHE A 142 -10.78 7.92 4.77
N SER A 143 -11.39 6.87 5.33
CA SER A 143 -11.47 6.60 6.76
C SER A 143 -11.49 5.09 7.01
N ALA A 144 -11.27 4.67 8.25
CA ALA A 144 -11.43 3.28 8.65
C ALA A 144 -12.92 2.92 8.76
N ILE A 145 -13.40 2.02 7.91
CA ILE A 145 -14.83 1.65 7.81
C ILE A 145 -15.09 0.15 7.80
N PHE A 146 -14.05 -0.67 7.74
CA PHE A 146 -14.19 -2.12 7.60
C PHE A 146 -14.12 -2.80 8.97
N SER A 147 -15.08 -3.68 9.27
CA SER A 147 -15.13 -4.36 10.58
C SER A 147 -14.06 -5.45 10.74
N SER A 148 -13.38 -5.86 9.67
CA SER A 148 -12.28 -6.81 9.72
C SER A 148 -11.27 -6.61 8.60
N GLN A 149 -10.04 -7.08 8.81
CA GLN A 149 -8.98 -7.11 7.80
C GLN A 149 -9.39 -7.94 6.56
N GLU A 150 -10.20 -8.98 6.75
CA GLU A 150 -10.70 -9.82 5.65
C GLU A 150 -11.63 -9.03 4.71
N ILE A 151 -12.56 -8.25 5.26
CA ILE A 151 -13.47 -7.43 4.44
C ILE A 151 -12.67 -6.33 3.72
N LEU A 152 -11.70 -5.72 4.41
CA LEU A 152 -10.78 -4.75 3.80
C LEU A 152 -10.02 -5.38 2.61
N ALA A 153 -9.41 -6.56 2.79
CA ALA A 153 -8.67 -7.26 1.74
C ALA A 153 -9.54 -7.58 0.52
N ARG A 154 -10.77 -8.08 0.74
CA ARG A 154 -11.74 -8.34 -0.32
C ARG A 154 -12.11 -7.07 -1.09
N MET A 155 -12.23 -5.93 -0.40
CA MET A 155 -12.47 -4.64 -1.03
C MET A 155 -11.29 -4.20 -1.90
N ILE A 156 -10.07 -4.26 -1.36
CA ILE A 156 -8.85 -3.90 -2.10
C ILE A 156 -8.71 -4.75 -3.35
N ARG A 157 -8.84 -6.07 -3.22
CA ARG A 157 -8.85 -7.02 -4.35
C ARG A 157 -9.83 -6.56 -5.43
N ARG A 158 -11.08 -6.27 -5.06
CA ARG A 158 -12.12 -5.84 -6.01
C ARG A 158 -11.77 -4.54 -6.72
N ARG A 159 -11.08 -3.60 -6.06
CA ARG A 159 -10.66 -2.33 -6.68
C ARG A 159 -9.43 -2.46 -7.55
N CYS A 160 -8.54 -3.41 -7.25
CA CYS A 160 -7.35 -3.68 -8.05
C CYS A 160 -7.65 -4.52 -9.30
N SER A 161 -8.73 -5.30 -9.29
CA SER A 161 -9.24 -6.02 -10.45
C SER A 161 -10.18 -5.11 -11.26
N GLU A 162 -9.68 -4.41 -12.28
CA GLU A 162 -10.51 -3.59 -13.19
C GLU A 162 -11.53 -4.45 -13.97
N ASN A 163 -11.31 -5.76 -14.09
CA ASN A 163 -12.25 -6.76 -14.60
C ASN A 163 -12.61 -7.77 -13.50
N SER A 164 -13.91 -8.05 -13.33
CA SER A 164 -14.42 -9.04 -12.38
C SER A 164 -14.04 -10.50 -12.71
N GLU A 165 -13.46 -10.76 -13.89
CA GLU A 165 -12.95 -12.06 -14.30
C GLU A 165 -11.46 -12.26 -13.95
N ASP A 166 -10.71 -11.17 -13.74
CA ASP A 166 -9.29 -11.18 -13.35
C ASP A 166 -9.14 -11.30 -11.83
N GLY A 167 -9.84 -12.27 -11.24
CA GLY A 167 -9.85 -12.58 -9.81
C GLY A 167 -8.52 -13.09 -9.26
N SER A 168 -7.41 -12.51 -9.71
CA SER A 168 -6.04 -12.97 -9.53
C SER A 168 -5.64 -13.08 -8.06
N PHE A 169 -5.80 -12.01 -7.27
CA PHE A 169 -5.37 -12.00 -5.86
C PHE A 169 -6.24 -12.90 -4.98
N THR A 170 -5.83 -14.15 -4.81
CA THR A 170 -6.54 -15.14 -3.99
C THR A 170 -5.91 -15.33 -2.61
N ASN A 171 -4.64 -14.91 -2.44
CA ASN A 171 -3.94 -15.00 -1.17
C ASN A 171 -3.63 -13.59 -0.67
N TRP A 172 -3.85 -13.36 0.62
CA TRP A 172 -3.45 -12.12 1.27
C TRP A 172 -3.10 -12.37 2.73
N GLY A 173 -2.30 -11.48 3.30
CA GLY A 173 -1.95 -11.48 4.70
C GLY A 173 -1.55 -10.11 5.21
N VAL A 174 -1.60 -9.94 6.53
CA VAL A 174 -1.15 -8.72 7.22
C VAL A 174 0.14 -9.04 7.96
N PHE A 175 1.16 -8.23 7.73
CA PHE A 175 2.50 -8.38 8.28
C PHE A 175 2.82 -7.18 9.14
N SER A 176 3.36 -7.42 10.32
CA SER A 176 4.04 -6.39 11.10
C SER A 176 5.40 -6.14 10.47
N LEU A 177 5.73 -4.89 10.16
CA LEU A 177 7.07 -4.56 9.72
C LEU A 177 8.06 -4.60 10.89
N ASP A 178 7.64 -4.44 12.15
CA ASP A 178 8.55 -4.33 13.29
C ASP A 178 9.31 -5.63 13.59
N ASP A 179 8.65 -6.78 13.38
CA ASP A 179 9.18 -8.11 13.69
C ASP A 179 8.90 -9.16 12.59
N TYR A 180 8.28 -8.76 11.48
CA TYR A 180 7.83 -9.63 10.40
C TYR A 180 6.85 -10.71 10.82
N SER A 181 6.22 -10.57 11.98
CA SER A 181 5.16 -11.46 12.39
C SER A 181 3.99 -11.36 11.41
N ILE A 182 3.42 -12.52 11.10
CA ILE A 182 2.21 -12.58 10.30
C ILE A 182 1.03 -12.46 11.26
N ASN A 183 0.33 -11.34 11.19
CA ASN A 183 -0.85 -11.05 12.02
C ASN A 183 -2.09 -11.77 11.51
N PHE A 184 -2.19 -11.95 10.18
CA PHE A 184 -3.35 -12.58 9.55
C PHE A 184 -2.96 -13.23 8.22
N ILE A 185 -3.58 -14.38 7.91
CA ILE A 185 -3.48 -15.08 6.62
C ILE A 185 -4.90 -15.42 6.16
N SER A 186 -5.18 -15.20 4.88
CA SER A 186 -6.43 -15.63 4.26
C SER A 186 -6.70 -17.12 4.51
N PRO A 187 -7.90 -17.51 4.99
CA PRO A 187 -8.24 -18.90 5.26
C PRO A 187 -8.31 -19.75 3.99
N ASP A 188 -8.56 -19.14 2.84
CA ASP A 188 -8.89 -19.84 1.59
C ASP A 188 -7.67 -20.48 0.90
N SER A 189 -6.46 -20.02 1.20
CA SER A 189 -5.21 -20.62 0.73
C SER A 189 -4.01 -20.06 1.51
N PRO A 190 -3.49 -20.76 2.53
CA PRO A 190 -2.33 -20.32 3.30
C PRO A 190 -0.99 -20.53 2.55
N LYS A 191 -1.02 -20.68 1.22
CA LYS A 191 0.19 -20.90 0.40
C LYS A 191 1.19 -19.77 0.64
N ASP A 192 2.45 -20.15 0.54
CA ASP A 192 3.69 -19.56 1.06
C ASP A 192 3.81 -18.02 1.03
N LEU A 193 2.95 -17.31 1.79
CA LEU A 193 3.05 -15.87 2.04
C LEU A 193 4.37 -15.51 2.75
N ARG A 194 5.14 -16.50 3.23
CA ARG A 194 6.53 -16.30 3.67
C ARG A 194 7.44 -15.82 2.55
N ALA A 195 7.08 -16.01 1.28
CA ALA A 195 7.76 -15.38 0.15
C ALA A 195 7.71 -13.85 0.25
N PHE A 196 6.65 -13.26 0.83
CA PHE A 196 6.57 -11.82 1.06
C PHE A 196 7.64 -11.35 2.06
N VAL A 197 7.93 -12.12 3.11
CA VAL A 197 8.98 -11.79 4.06
C VAL A 197 10.35 -11.67 3.38
N LYS A 198 10.59 -12.40 2.29
CA LYS A 198 11.85 -12.33 1.54
C LYS A 198 12.01 -11.03 0.72
N VAL A 199 10.89 -10.38 0.36
CA VAL A 199 10.89 -9.13 -0.43
C VAL A 199 10.67 -7.88 0.43
N LEU A 200 10.25 -8.05 1.68
CA LEU A 200 10.17 -6.96 2.64
C LEU A 200 11.55 -6.29 2.81
N PRO A 201 11.59 -4.97 2.98
CA PRO A 201 12.84 -4.31 3.32
C PRO A 201 13.28 -4.82 4.69
N PRO A 202 14.59 -5.00 4.93
CA PRO A 202 15.11 -5.23 6.28
C PRO A 202 14.58 -4.15 7.25
N MET A 203 13.89 -4.54 8.33
CA MET A 203 13.28 -3.68 9.33
C MET A 203 13.90 -3.90 10.72
N PRO A 204 13.80 -2.87 11.59
CA PRO A 204 13.39 -1.49 11.24
C PRO A 204 14.62 -0.69 10.80
N ASN A 205 14.53 0.28 9.90
CA ASN A 205 14.00 1.62 10.20
C ASN A 205 14.47 2.20 11.56
N SER A 206 15.58 1.72 12.13
CA SER A 206 16.43 2.61 12.90
C SER A 206 16.88 3.68 11.90
N PHE A 207 16.55 4.93 12.20
CA PHE A 207 17.28 6.05 11.60
C PHE A 207 18.73 6.13 12.14
N ASP A 208 19.13 5.16 12.98
CA ASP A 208 20.49 4.92 13.46
C ASP A 208 21.41 4.41 12.34
#